data_AF-A0A947TIM4-F1
#
_entry.id   AF-A0A947TIM4-F1
#
_cell.length_a   1.000
_cell.length_b   1.000
_cell.length_c   1.000
_cell.angle_alpha   90.00
_cell.angle_beta   90.00
_cell.angle_gamma   90.00
#
_symmetry.space_group_name_H-M   'P 1'
#
loop_
_entity.id
_entity.type
_entity.pdbx_description
1 polymer ?
#
loop_
_entity_poly.entity_id
_entity_poly.type
_entity_poly.pdbx_seq_one_letter_code
_entity_poly.pdbx_strand_id
1 'polypeptide(L)' 'MRDILEYILKILAKIVLWRYKPIIVAVTGSVGKTSTKEAIYRVLKKRFNVRRNLGNYNNEIGVPLTILGLKTG' A
#
# COMPACT_ATOMS: atom_id res chain seq x y z
N MET A 1 -16.62 5.50 15.31
CA MET A 1 -16.22 6.54 14.33
C MET A 1 -15.00 6.10 13.51
N ARG A 2 -13.94 5.56 14.14
CA ARG A 2 -12.79 4.97 13.41
C ARG A 2 -13.18 3.81 12.49
N ASP A 3 -14.07 2.93 12.95
CA ASP A 3 -14.48 1.76 12.17
C ASP A 3 -15.21 2.15 10.87
N ILE A 4 -16.02 3.21 10.92
CA ILE A 4 -16.71 3.77 9.76
C ILE A 4 -15.69 4.33 8.76
N LEU A 5 -14.69 5.06 9.25
CA LEU A 5 -13.62 5.59 8.41
C LEU A 5 -12.83 4.47 7.73
N GLU A 6 -12.42 3.47 8.49
CA GLU A 6 -11.71 2.30 7.95
C GLU A 6 -12.55 1.55 6.92
N TYR A 7 -13.84 1.40 7.17
CA TYR A 7 -14.78 0.79 6.24
C TYR A 7 -14.88 1.55 4.92
N ILE A 8 -15.05 2.88 4.99
CA ILE A 8 -15.10 3.75 3.80
C ILE A 8 -13.77 3.67 3.03
N LEU A 9 -12.63 3.76 3.72
CA LEU A 9 -11.31 3.67 3.09
C LEU A 9 -11.10 2.31 2.41
N LYS A 10 -11.50 1.20 3.05
CA LYS A 10 -11.45 -0.14 2.46
C LYS A 10 -12.30 -0.23 1.19
N ILE A 11 -13.49 0.37 1.16
CA ILE A 11 -14.34 0.40 -0.05
C ILE A 11 -13.66 1.16 -1.17
N LEU A 12 -13.17 2.38 -0.90
CA LEU A 12 -12.52 3.20 -1.91
C LEU A 12 -11.27 2.52 -2.47
N ALA A 13 -10.46 1.90 -1.60
CA ALA A 13 -9.30 1.12 -2.01
C ALA A 13 -9.70 -0.06 -2.91
N LYS A 14 -10.76 -0.81 -2.58
CA LYS A 14 -11.28 -1.90 -3.43
C LYS A 14 -11.70 -1.40 -4.82
N ILE A 15 -12.40 -0.25 -4.89
CA ILE A 15 -12.80 0.36 -6.17
C ILE A 15 -11.58 0.70 -7.01
N VAL A 16 -10.54 1.30 -6.41
CA VAL A 16 -9.29 1.63 -7.11
C VAL A 16 -8.58 0.38 -7.63
N LEU A 17 -8.46 -0.67 -6.82
CA LEU A 17 -7.86 -1.93 -7.26
C LEU A 17 -8.65 -2.57 -8.41
N TRP A 18 -9.98 -2.56 -8.32
CA TRP A 18 -10.84 -3.10 -9.36
C TRP A 18 -10.73 -2.33 -10.68
N ARG A 19 -10.66 -0.99 -10.61
CA ARG A 19 -10.57 -0.10 -11.78
C ARG A 19 -9.23 -0.21 -12.49
N TYR A 20 -8.12 -0.16 -11.75
CA TYR A 20 -6.79 -0.07 -12.35
C TYR A 20 -6.07 -1.42 -12.49
N LYS A 21 -6.55 -2.47 -11.80
CA LYS A 21 -5.99 -3.83 -11.82
C LYS A 21 -4.45 -3.85 -11.76
N PRO A 22 -3.82 -3.14 -10.81
CA PRO A 22 -2.37 -3.10 -10.72
C PRO A 22 -1.80 -4.45 -10.31
N ILE A 23 -0.51 -4.67 -10.60
CA ILE A 23 0.23 -5.80 -10.05
C ILE A 23 0.48 -5.55 -8.55
N ILE A 24 0.09 -6.50 -7.70
CA ILE A 24 0.24 -6.41 -6.25
C ILE A 24 1.39 -7.33 -5.81
N VAL A 25 2.37 -6.77 -5.10
CA VAL A 25 3.49 -7.52 -4.52
C VAL A 25 3.37 -7.47 -3.01
N ALA A 26 3.05 -8.61 -2.38
CA ALA A 26 2.98 -8.74 -0.93
C ALA A 26 4.33 -9.24 -0.38
N VAL A 27 4.89 -8.52 0.60
CA VAL A 27 6.13 -8.89 1.29
C VAL A 27 5.80 -9.35 2.71
N THR A 28 6.07 -10.62 3.01
CA THR A 28 5.82 -11.24 4.32
C THR A 28 7.12 -11.77 4.95
N GLY A 29 7.05 -12.23 6.21
CA GLY A 29 8.17 -12.79 6.97
C GLY A 29 8.38 -12.13 8.33
N SER A 30 9.15 -12.77 9.21
CA SER A 30 9.42 -12.23 10.56
C SER A 30 10.49 -11.13 10.55
N VAL A 31 11.43 -11.18 9.62
CA VAL A 31 12.58 -10.26 9.50
C VAL A 31 12.73 -9.79 8.05
N GLY A 32 13.28 -8.59 7.84
CA GLY A 32 13.67 -8.11 6.50
C GLY A 32 12.55 -7.49 5.65
N LYS A 33 11.28 -7.54 6.07
CA LYS A 33 10.13 -7.00 5.31
C LYS A 33 10.33 -5.56 4.80
N THR A 34 10.75 -4.66 5.68
CA THR A 34 10.91 -3.23 5.34
C THR A 34 12.04 -3.02 4.34
N SER A 35 13.19 -3.68 4.55
CA SER A 35 14.34 -3.61 3.65
C SER A 35 14.04 -4.20 2.27
N THR A 36 13.36 -5.35 2.24
CA THR A 36 12.94 -6.01 0.99
C THR A 36 11.94 -5.15 0.21
N LYS A 37 10.95 -4.57 0.89
CA LYS A 37 10.00 -3.63 0.26
C LYS A 37 10.70 -2.41 -0.34
N GLU A 38 11.69 -1.85 0.36
CA GLU A 38 12.49 -0.72 -0.13
C GLU A 38 13.32 -1.11 -1.36
N ALA A 39 13.97 -2.27 -1.33
CA ALA A 39 14.76 -2.77 -2.46
C ALA A 39 13.89 -2.96 -3.72
N ILE A 40 12.73 -3.62 -3.59
CA ILE A 40 11.76 -3.81 -4.67
C ILE A 40 11.34 -2.46 -5.25
N TYR A 41 10.95 -1.51 -4.38
CA TYR A 41 10.54 -0.18 -4.81
C TYR A 41 11.65 0.56 -5.58
N ARG A 42 12.89 0.53 -5.08
CA ARG A 42 14.03 1.23 -5.71
C ARG A 42 14.34 0.71 -7.11
N VAL A 43 14.13 -0.58 -7.36
CA VAL A 43 14.32 -1.19 -8.68
C VAL A 43 13.15 -0.84 -9.59
N LEU A 44 11.91 -1.09 -9.15
CA LEU A 44 10.73 -0.96 -9.99
C LEU A 44 10.37 0.50 -10.32
N LYS A 45 10.60 1.45 -9.40
CA LYS A 45 10.29 2.88 -9.61
C LYS A 45 11.04 3.50 -10.80
N LYS A 46 12.12 2.86 -11.27
CA LYS A 46 12.89 3.33 -12.42
C LYS A 46 12.14 3.19 -13.74
N ARG A 47 11.17 2.28 -13.81
CA ARG A 47 10.43 1.95 -15.05
C ARG A 47 8.92 1.98 -14.91
N PHE A 48 8.40 1.87 -13.69
CA PHE A 48 6.96 1.79 -13.43
C PHE A 48 6.53 2.81 -12.38
N ASN A 49 5.24 3.17 -12.40
CA ASN A 49 4.63 3.92 -11.32
C ASN A 49 4.30 2.95 -10.18
N VAL A 50 5.10 2.99 -9.12
CA VAL A 50 5.01 2.06 -8.00
C VAL A 50 4.52 2.79 -6.77
N ARG A 51 3.46 2.26 -6.15
CA ARG A 51 2.98 2.72 -4.84
C ARG A 51 3.53 1.81 -3.75
N ARG A 52 3.85 2.39 -2.60
CA ARG A 52 4.26 1.67 -1.40
C ARG A 52 3.88 2.45 -0.14
N ASN A 53 3.67 1.75 0.95
CA ASN A 53 3.51 2.39 2.25
C ASN A 53 4.88 2.85 2.78
N LEU A 54 4.93 4.05 3.36
CA LEU A 54 6.12 4.55 4.05
C LEU A 54 6.29 3.85 5.41
N GLY A 55 7.53 3.59 5.83
CA GLY A 55 7.82 2.98 7.14
C GLY A 55 6.98 1.74 7.46
N ASN A 56 6.32 1.76 8.64
CA ASN A 56 5.49 0.69 9.21
C ASN A 56 3.97 0.97 9.09
N TYR A 57 3.51 1.77 8.12
CA TYR A 57 2.07 1.98 7.89
C TYR A 57 1.42 0.78 7.18
N ASN A 58 1.48 -0.39 7.81
CA ASN A 58 0.92 -1.67 7.33
C ASN A 58 -0.40 -2.04 8.05
N ASN A 59 -1.06 -1.07 8.67
CA ASN A 59 -2.32 -1.22 9.38
C ASN A 59 -3.55 -0.99 8.49
N GLU A 60 -4.73 -1.09 9.10
CA GLU A 60 -6.04 -1.05 8.42
C GLU A 60 -6.36 0.29 7.74
N ILE A 61 -5.65 1.36 8.08
CA ILE A 61 -5.77 2.69 7.49
C ILE A 61 -4.66 2.94 6.45
N GLY A 62 -3.41 2.60 6.81
CA GLY A 62 -2.23 2.87 5.99
C GLY A 62 -2.24 2.13 4.66
N VAL A 63 -2.74 0.89 4.64
CA VAL A 63 -2.86 0.10 3.40
C VAL A 63 -3.86 0.75 2.43
N PRO A 64 -5.13 1.03 2.82
CA PRO A 64 -6.05 1.76 1.96
C PRO A 64 -5.51 3.12 1.48
N LEU A 65 -4.92 3.93 2.35
CA LEU A 65 -4.37 5.23 1.96
C LEU A 65 -3.26 5.10 0.91
N THR A 66 -2.38 4.10 1.07
CA THR A 66 -1.33 3.79 0.08
C THR A 66 -1.94 3.41 -1.27
N ILE A 67 -2.97 2.56 -1.27
CA ILE A 67 -3.68 2.16 -2.50
C ILE A 67 -4.30 3.37 -3.17
N LEU A 68 -4.89 4.29 -2.39
CA LEU A 68 -5.47 5.54 -2.89
C LEU A 68 -4.42 6.54 -3.39
N GLY A 69 -3.12 6.32 -3.09
CA GLY A 69 -2.04 7.25 -3.45
C GLY A 69 -2.00 8.49 -2.54
N LEU A 70 -2.58 8.40 -1.35
CA LEU A 70 -2.57 9.44 -0.34
C LEU A 70 -1.34 9.31 0.55
N LYS A 71 -0.90 10.44 1.14
CA LYS A 71 0.23 10.43 2.07
C LYS A 71 -0.11 9.63 3.32
N THR A 72 0.78 8.73 3.70
CA THR A 72 0.74 7.98 4.95
C THR A 72 1.95 8.43 5.79
N GLY A 73 1.72 9.33 6.75
CA GLY A 73 2.80 9.96 7.52
C GLY A 73 3.57 11.03 6.77
#